data_AF-A0AAU6TT27-F1
#
_entry.id   AF-A0AAU6TT27-F1
#
_cell.length_a   1.000
_cell.length_b   1.000
_cell.length_c   1.000
_cell.angle_alpha   90.00
_cell.angle_beta   90.00
_cell.angle_gamma   90.00
#
_symmetry.space_group_name_H-M   'P 1'
#
loop_
_entity.id
_entity.type
_entity.pdbx_description
1 polymer ?
#
loop_
_entity_poly.entity_id
_entity_poly.type
_entity_poly.pdbx_seq_one_letter_code
_entity_poly.pdbx_strand_id
1 'polypeptide(L)'
;MNLVSITSKQQKITPEEKHLNRMSKLPFMNTLLERVSHIKNTDAEFEGKYINICTDIGKLSQRLLSFQYTTELNSLKKESNSTKETGKNTREELNKRVTKWYFQEKITTPAAIIFREIDQICAEKKIILSTTEKEEILDIVNEKYTKLDTLNKDASVISILSPLKSYMDEKINVQEIKKNLITDMKKEVPEQFRILVDTFHKNKTVPQKEELMTPVESLIFNDIPVVREIAGKMVSDVYSGLIEEIYNILFRDKSKEQPLDFNAIKMEARMQAERIVQDKKPSQRNEINPEDIIRRKFESKVTLTTSSPEKKLEDFFDMLGEKQIKGDIPDQRATFNHGVQNNIKPRDIDAIFDILNRPAFTDRNDDQRASLGNKTI
;
A
#
# COMPACT_ATOMS: atom_id res chain seq x y z
N MET A 1 -42.33 39.55 16.44
CA MET A 1 -41.13 38.70 16.33
C MET A 1 -41.59 37.33 15.87
N ASN A 2 -41.29 36.93 14.63
CA ASN A 2 -41.61 35.59 14.12
C ASN A 2 -40.29 34.82 14.01
N LEU A 3 -40.11 33.84 14.89
CA LEU A 3 -39.05 32.83 14.80
C LEU A 3 -39.46 31.83 13.71
N VAL A 4 -38.88 31.98 12.53
CA VAL A 4 -38.98 30.96 11.47
C VAL A 4 -38.03 29.82 11.84
N SER A 5 -38.60 28.67 12.15
CA SER A 5 -37.87 27.41 12.35
C SER A 5 -37.13 27.05 11.06
N ILE A 6 -35.80 27.05 11.10
CA ILE A 6 -34.98 26.47 10.03
C ILE A 6 -35.16 24.96 10.11
N THR A 7 -36.09 24.43 9.32
CA THR A 7 -36.23 23.01 9.09
C THR A 7 -34.92 22.49 8.47
N SER A 8 -34.35 21.50 9.17
CA SER A 8 -33.22 20.67 8.76
C SER A 8 -33.28 20.37 7.25
N LYS A 9 -32.33 20.94 6.50
CA LYS A 9 -32.08 20.54 5.11
C LYS A 9 -31.75 19.05 5.12
N GLN A 10 -32.58 18.24 4.46
CA GLN A 10 -32.27 16.84 4.17
C GLN A 10 -30.88 16.77 3.50
N GLN A 11 -29.87 16.35 4.27
CA GLN A 11 -28.57 16.00 3.72
C GLN A 11 -28.80 14.86 2.72
N LYS A 12 -28.47 15.11 1.44
CA LYS A 12 -28.47 14.05 0.43
C LYS A 12 -27.43 13.02 0.85
N ILE A 13 -27.91 11.83 1.24
CA ILE A 13 -27.07 10.69 1.60
C ILE A 13 -26.13 10.41 0.43
N THR A 14 -24.82 10.44 0.68
CA THR A 14 -23.83 10.12 -0.36
C THR A 14 -23.92 8.64 -0.75
N PRO A 15 -23.47 8.24 -1.94
CA PRO A 15 -23.41 6.81 -2.31
C PRO A 15 -22.68 5.96 -1.25
N GLU A 16 -21.61 6.52 -0.67
CA GLU A 16 -20.80 5.90 0.38
C GLU A 16 -21.61 5.67 1.67
N GLU A 17 -22.37 6.68 2.13
CA GLU A 17 -23.27 6.55 3.29
C GLU A 17 -24.41 5.56 3.03
N LYS A 18 -24.87 5.44 1.78
CA LYS A 18 -25.89 4.45 1.38
C LYS A 18 -25.35 3.03 1.41
N HIS A 19 -24.09 2.81 1.01
CA HIS A 19 -23.43 1.51 1.11
C HIS A 19 -23.17 1.12 2.56
N LEU A 20 -22.66 2.05 3.38
CA LEU A 20 -22.41 1.82 4.81
C LEU A 20 -23.69 1.41 5.57
N ASN A 21 -24.80 2.11 5.34
CA ASN A 21 -26.11 1.80 5.92
C ASN A 21 -26.72 0.46 5.46
N ARG A 22 -26.25 -0.10 4.33
CA ARG A 22 -26.69 -1.40 3.82
C ARG A 22 -25.79 -2.53 4.31
N MET A 23 -24.49 -2.27 4.40
CA MET A 23 -23.49 -3.17 4.96
C MET A 23 -23.77 -3.48 6.43
N SER A 24 -24.09 -2.47 7.25
CA SER A 24 -24.40 -2.65 8.67
C SER A 24 -25.65 -3.51 8.95
N LYS A 25 -26.47 -3.80 7.93
CA LYS A 25 -27.62 -4.70 8.03
C LYS A 25 -27.24 -6.18 7.88
N LEU A 26 -26.00 -6.49 7.51
CA LEU A 26 -25.46 -7.85 7.53
C LEU A 26 -24.79 -8.07 8.89
N PRO A 27 -25.22 -9.07 9.69
CA PRO A 27 -24.69 -9.28 11.03
C PRO A 27 -23.16 -9.36 11.07
N PHE A 28 -22.55 -10.13 10.16
CA PHE A 28 -21.10 -10.33 10.16
C PHE A 28 -20.34 -9.08 9.73
N MET A 29 -20.85 -8.35 8.74
CA MET A 29 -20.24 -7.09 8.29
C MET A 29 -20.36 -6.00 9.37
N ASN A 30 -21.46 -5.97 10.11
CA ASN A 30 -21.63 -5.06 11.25
C ASN A 30 -20.56 -5.33 12.33
N THR A 31 -20.28 -6.59 12.65
CA THR A 31 -19.17 -6.94 13.57
C THR A 31 -17.82 -6.40 13.08
N LEU A 32 -17.52 -6.49 11.79
CA LEU A 32 -16.27 -5.96 11.23
C LEU A 32 -16.23 -4.42 11.28
N LEU A 33 -17.36 -3.75 10.99
CA LEU A 33 -17.46 -2.29 11.10
C LEU A 33 -17.30 -1.81 12.55
N GLU A 34 -17.90 -2.52 13.52
CA GLU A 34 -17.72 -2.25 14.95
C GLU A 34 -16.24 -2.34 15.34
N ARG A 35 -15.52 -3.38 14.90
CA ARG A 35 -14.06 -3.51 15.13
C ARG A 35 -13.30 -2.29 14.62
N VAL A 36 -13.64 -1.80 13.42
CA VAL A 36 -13.01 -0.61 12.85
C VAL A 36 -13.34 0.66 13.65
N SER A 37 -14.59 0.78 14.13
CA SER A 37 -15.02 1.95 14.92
C SER A 37 -14.32 2.07 16.28
N HIS A 38 -13.79 0.97 16.81
CA HIS A 38 -13.10 0.93 18.10
C HIS A 38 -11.58 1.15 18.00
N ILE A 39 -11.04 1.39 16.80
CA ILE A 39 -9.62 1.70 16.63
C ILE A 39 -9.33 3.06 17.28
N LYS A 40 -8.35 3.08 18.17
CA LYS A 40 -7.67 4.30 18.60
C LYS A 40 -6.44 4.47 17.71
N ASN A 41 -6.06 5.72 17.41
CA ASN A 41 -4.86 6.05 16.64
C ASN A 41 -4.92 5.52 15.21
N THR A 42 -5.75 6.16 14.39
CA THR A 42 -5.98 5.74 13.00
C THR A 42 -4.87 6.18 12.04
N ASP A 43 -3.98 7.08 12.46
CA ASP A 43 -2.97 7.65 11.59
C ASP A 43 -1.76 6.71 11.47
N ALA A 44 -1.57 6.18 10.26
CA ALA A 44 -0.43 5.39 9.85
C ALA A 44 0.50 6.26 8.99
N GLU A 45 1.72 6.44 9.47
CA GLU A 45 2.79 7.20 8.82
C GLU A 45 3.83 6.21 8.29
N PHE A 46 4.16 6.32 7.01
CA PHE A 46 5.19 5.53 6.34
C PHE A 46 6.31 6.47 5.92
N GLU A 47 7.46 6.32 6.57
CA GLU A 47 8.61 7.17 6.35
C GLU A 47 9.79 6.35 5.80
N GLY A 48 10.46 6.93 4.81
CA GLY A 48 11.69 6.43 4.21
C GLY A 48 12.33 7.54 3.39
N LYS A 49 13.58 7.35 2.94
CA LYS A 49 14.34 8.40 2.23
C LYS A 49 13.59 9.01 1.04
N TYR A 50 12.79 8.19 0.36
CA TYR A 50 12.02 8.57 -0.84
C TYR A 50 10.50 8.50 -0.67
N ILE A 51 10.02 8.13 0.53
CA ILE A 51 8.59 7.91 0.79
C ILE A 51 8.19 8.66 2.06
N ASN A 52 7.15 9.47 1.96
CA ASN A 52 6.46 10.03 3.12
C ASN A 52 4.96 9.99 2.84
N ILE A 53 4.26 9.07 3.50
CA ILE A 53 2.82 8.86 3.32
C ILE A 53 2.15 8.84 4.68
N CYS A 54 1.12 9.67 4.85
CA CYS A 54 0.21 9.60 5.99
C CYS A 54 -1.18 9.15 5.50
N THR A 55 -1.77 8.20 6.21
CA THR A 55 -3.11 7.71 5.89
C THR A 55 -3.88 7.25 7.12
N ASP A 56 -5.21 7.34 7.02
CA ASP A 56 -6.15 6.91 8.05
C ASP A 56 -6.51 5.42 7.82
N ILE A 57 -5.96 4.54 8.65
CA ILE A 57 -6.15 3.09 8.55
C ILE A 57 -7.59 2.67 8.85
N GLY A 58 -8.31 3.45 9.66
CA GLY A 58 -9.73 3.23 9.95
C GLY A 58 -10.57 3.44 8.70
N LYS A 59 -10.37 4.57 8.01
CA LYS A 59 -11.03 4.85 6.72
C LYS A 59 -10.65 3.85 5.64
N LEU A 60 -9.38 3.45 5.56
CA LEU A 60 -8.94 2.41 4.61
C LEU A 60 -9.64 1.07 4.89
N SER A 61 -9.75 0.67 6.15
CA SER A 61 -10.45 -0.54 6.56
C SER A 61 -11.95 -0.48 6.21
N GLN A 62 -12.62 0.64 6.45
CA GLN A 62 -14.04 0.81 6.06
C GLN A 62 -14.23 0.73 4.55
N ARG A 63 -13.34 1.36 3.77
CA ARG A 63 -13.36 1.33 2.30
C ARG A 63 -13.15 -0.08 1.76
N LEU A 64 -12.21 -0.83 2.35
CA LEU A 64 -11.99 -2.24 2.03
C LEU A 64 -13.26 -3.07 2.25
N LEU A 65 -13.91 -2.93 3.40
CA LEU A 65 -15.16 -3.64 3.69
C LEU A 65 -16.27 -3.29 2.70
N SER A 66 -16.36 -2.01 2.32
CA SER A 66 -17.30 -1.54 1.29
C SER A 66 -17.01 -2.13 -0.09
N PHE A 67 -15.74 -2.20 -0.47
CA PHE A 67 -15.31 -2.82 -1.73
C PHE A 67 -15.66 -4.32 -1.75
N GLN A 68 -15.38 -5.04 -0.66
CA GLN A 68 -15.67 -6.46 -0.56
C GLN A 68 -17.18 -6.73 -0.59
N TYR A 69 -17.97 -5.97 0.17
CA TYR A 69 -19.44 -6.04 0.12
C TYR A 69 -19.97 -5.86 -1.31
N THR A 70 -19.48 -4.83 -2.00
CA THR A 70 -19.94 -4.50 -3.35
C THR A 70 -19.54 -5.58 -4.36
N THR A 71 -18.34 -6.15 -4.23
CA THR A 71 -17.85 -7.24 -5.07
C THR A 71 -18.72 -8.49 -4.92
N GLU A 72 -18.95 -8.94 -3.70
CA GLU A 72 -19.80 -10.11 -3.43
C GLU A 72 -21.24 -9.89 -3.89
N LEU A 73 -21.77 -8.69 -3.65
CA LEU A 73 -23.11 -8.35 -4.07
C LEU A 73 -23.27 -8.35 -5.60
N ASN A 74 -22.30 -7.80 -6.31
CA ASN A 74 -22.31 -7.80 -7.77
C ASN A 74 -22.15 -9.21 -8.35
N SER A 75 -21.32 -10.04 -7.71
CA SER A 75 -21.18 -11.46 -8.07
C SER A 75 -22.52 -12.19 -7.91
N LEU A 76 -23.18 -12.01 -6.76
CA LEU A 76 -24.47 -12.63 -6.47
C LEU A 76 -25.59 -12.19 -7.43
N LYS A 77 -25.60 -10.90 -7.83
CA LYS A 77 -26.54 -10.39 -8.85
C LYS A 77 -26.34 -11.05 -10.21
N LYS A 78 -25.08 -11.29 -10.61
CA LYS A 78 -24.75 -11.98 -11.87
C LYS A 78 -25.20 -13.44 -11.86
N GLU A 79 -24.96 -14.15 -10.76
CA GLU A 79 -25.35 -15.57 -10.64
C GLU A 79 -26.88 -15.78 -10.63
N SER A 80 -27.61 -14.83 -10.04
CA SER A 80 -29.07 -14.94 -9.88
C SER A 80 -29.88 -14.28 -10.99
N ASN A 81 -29.24 -13.65 -12.00
CA ASN A 81 -29.90 -12.78 -12.99
C ASN A 81 -30.88 -11.77 -12.38
N SER A 82 -30.69 -11.40 -11.11
CA SER A 82 -31.61 -10.61 -10.31
C SER A 82 -30.99 -9.26 -9.97
N THR A 83 -31.76 -8.19 -10.19
CA THR A 83 -31.36 -6.81 -9.90
C THR A 83 -31.71 -6.35 -8.47
N LYS A 84 -32.38 -7.18 -7.66
CA LYS A 84 -32.93 -6.77 -6.35
C LYS A 84 -32.05 -7.22 -5.17
N GLU A 85 -31.49 -6.23 -4.45
CA GLU A 85 -30.69 -6.37 -3.22
C GLU A 85 -31.50 -6.77 -1.97
N THR A 86 -32.82 -6.88 -2.07
CA THR A 86 -33.73 -6.77 -0.92
C THR A 86 -34.39 -8.08 -0.47
N GLY A 87 -34.11 -9.21 -1.11
CA GLY A 87 -34.61 -10.51 -0.65
C GLY A 87 -33.92 -10.95 0.65
N LYS A 88 -34.69 -11.49 1.61
CA LYS A 88 -34.13 -12.09 2.85
C LYS A 88 -33.04 -13.12 2.53
N ASN A 89 -33.29 -13.97 1.53
CA ASN A 89 -32.34 -14.98 1.04
C ASN A 89 -31.06 -14.34 0.48
N THR A 90 -31.16 -13.22 -0.24
CA THR A 90 -30.01 -12.49 -0.79
C THR A 90 -29.11 -11.96 0.33
N ARG A 91 -29.68 -11.47 1.43
CA ARG A 91 -28.90 -10.99 2.58
C ARG A 91 -28.23 -12.11 3.35
N GLU A 92 -28.94 -13.22 3.57
CA GLU A 92 -28.37 -14.40 4.24
C GLU A 92 -27.21 -14.97 3.43
N GLU A 93 -27.36 -15.09 2.10
CA GLU A 93 -26.31 -15.57 1.21
C GLU A 93 -25.11 -14.60 1.16
N LEU A 94 -25.37 -13.30 1.05
CA LEU A 94 -24.31 -12.29 1.09
C LEU A 94 -23.54 -12.32 2.41
N ASN A 95 -24.23 -12.49 3.55
CA ASN A 95 -23.58 -12.64 4.85
C ASN A 95 -22.69 -13.90 4.89
N LYS A 96 -23.15 -15.04 4.36
CA LYS A 96 -22.34 -16.26 4.25
C LYS A 96 -21.08 -16.06 3.40
N ARG A 97 -21.20 -15.37 2.26
CA ARG A 97 -20.06 -15.09 1.37
C ARG A 97 -19.01 -14.21 2.02
N VAL A 98 -19.43 -13.14 2.70
CA VAL A 98 -18.52 -12.28 3.46
C VAL A 98 -17.86 -13.05 4.61
N THR A 99 -18.61 -13.88 5.34
CA THR A 99 -18.03 -14.75 6.38
C THR A 99 -17.00 -15.72 5.80
N LYS A 100 -17.29 -16.33 4.63
CA LYS A 100 -16.36 -17.23 3.96
C LYS A 100 -15.07 -16.50 3.55
N TRP A 101 -15.19 -15.33 2.91
CA TRP A 101 -14.07 -14.48 2.55
C TRP A 101 -13.20 -14.18 3.78
N TYR A 102 -13.83 -13.80 4.90
CA TYR A 102 -13.11 -13.49 6.12
C TYR A 102 -12.24 -14.65 6.61
N PHE A 103 -12.81 -15.86 6.70
CA PHE A 103 -12.07 -17.02 7.20
C PHE A 103 -10.95 -17.45 6.24
N GLN A 104 -11.16 -17.32 4.93
CA GLN A 104 -10.14 -17.58 3.92
C GLN A 104 -8.97 -16.59 4.02
N GLU A 105 -9.28 -15.30 4.14
CA GLU A 105 -8.27 -14.25 4.24
C GLU A 105 -7.52 -14.34 5.57
N LYS A 106 -8.20 -14.70 6.67
CA LYS A 106 -7.58 -14.88 8.00
C LYS A 106 -6.39 -15.85 7.97
N ILE A 107 -6.44 -16.91 7.17
CA ILE A 107 -5.36 -17.90 7.04
C ILE A 107 -4.42 -17.63 5.85
N THR A 108 -4.87 -16.85 4.86
CA THR A 108 -4.09 -16.58 3.64
C THR A 108 -3.15 -15.39 3.82
N THR A 109 -3.59 -14.31 4.49
CA THR A 109 -2.78 -13.10 4.65
C THR A 109 -1.47 -13.36 5.41
N PRO A 110 -1.45 -14.02 6.58
CA PRO A 110 -0.19 -14.27 7.29
C PRO A 110 0.75 -15.17 6.51
N ALA A 111 0.19 -16.20 5.84
CA ALA A 111 0.98 -17.11 5.02
C ALA A 111 1.64 -16.41 3.84
N ALA A 112 0.90 -15.55 3.12
CA ALA A 112 1.44 -14.78 2.01
C ALA A 112 2.52 -13.78 2.47
N ILE A 113 2.39 -13.18 3.65
CA ILE A 113 3.43 -12.31 4.24
C ILE A 113 4.71 -13.12 4.54
N ILE A 114 4.56 -14.31 5.13
CA ILE A 114 5.69 -15.20 5.44
C ILE A 114 6.39 -15.64 4.15
N PHE A 115 5.66 -16.11 3.14
CA PHE A 115 6.24 -16.51 1.86
C PHE A 115 6.93 -15.37 1.14
N ARG A 116 6.34 -14.17 1.16
CA ARG A 116 6.98 -12.96 0.62
C ARG A 116 8.31 -12.69 1.31
N GLU A 117 8.36 -12.77 2.64
CA GLU A 117 9.59 -12.53 3.38
C GLU A 117 10.66 -13.58 3.06
N ILE A 118 10.27 -14.84 2.91
CA ILE A 118 11.15 -15.92 2.46
C ILE A 118 11.70 -15.63 1.06
N ASP A 119 10.85 -15.20 0.12
CA ASP A 119 11.27 -14.83 -1.23
C ASP A 119 12.23 -13.63 -1.22
N GLN A 120 11.98 -12.64 -0.36
CA GLN A 120 12.86 -11.49 -0.19
C GLN A 120 14.25 -11.91 0.30
N ILE A 121 14.34 -12.69 1.38
CA ILE A 121 15.65 -13.14 1.87
C ILE A 121 16.35 -14.07 0.88
N CYS A 122 15.58 -14.87 0.12
CA CYS A 122 16.11 -15.70 -0.94
C CYS A 122 16.74 -14.87 -2.07
N ALA A 123 16.08 -13.78 -2.48
CA ALA A 123 16.64 -12.84 -3.44
C ALA A 123 17.86 -12.08 -2.88
N GLU A 124 17.77 -11.56 -1.65
CA GLU A 124 18.84 -10.80 -0.98
C GLU A 124 20.13 -11.65 -0.83
N LYS A 125 19.98 -12.91 -0.43
CA LYS A 125 21.12 -13.81 -0.15
C LYS A 125 21.43 -14.79 -1.30
N LYS A 126 20.71 -14.69 -2.43
CA LYS A 126 20.83 -15.61 -3.58
C LYS A 126 20.67 -17.08 -3.16
N ILE A 127 19.73 -17.33 -2.26
CA ILE A 127 19.37 -18.64 -1.73
C ILE A 127 18.29 -19.25 -2.62
N ILE A 128 18.32 -20.58 -2.77
CA ILE A 128 17.25 -21.35 -3.43
C ILE A 128 16.66 -22.31 -2.40
N LEU A 129 15.38 -22.12 -2.08
CA LEU A 129 14.58 -23.03 -1.26
C LEU A 129 13.55 -23.74 -2.15
N SER A 130 13.35 -25.03 -1.88
CA SER A 130 12.26 -25.82 -2.46
C SER A 130 10.92 -25.44 -1.85
N THR A 131 9.82 -25.80 -2.52
CA THR A 131 8.46 -25.56 -2.00
C THR A 131 8.25 -26.18 -0.63
N THR A 132 8.71 -27.42 -0.43
CA THR A 132 8.59 -28.13 0.85
C THR A 132 9.32 -27.41 1.99
N GLU A 133 10.49 -26.83 1.72
CA GLU A 133 11.23 -26.05 2.73
C GLU A 133 10.52 -24.75 3.09
N LYS A 134 9.89 -24.09 2.11
CA LYS A 134 9.07 -22.91 2.38
C LYS A 134 7.86 -23.25 3.24
N GLU A 135 7.21 -24.37 2.97
CA GLU A 135 6.08 -24.86 3.77
C GLU A 135 6.51 -25.24 5.19
N GLU A 136 7.69 -25.83 5.37
CA GLU A 136 8.24 -26.13 6.70
C GLU A 136 8.49 -24.85 7.50
N ILE A 137 9.09 -23.82 6.89
CA ILE A 137 9.24 -22.51 7.53
C ILE A 137 7.88 -21.93 7.91
N LEU A 138 6.88 -22.03 7.03
CA LEU A 138 5.53 -21.57 7.31
C LEU A 138 4.93 -22.25 8.54
N ASP A 139 5.05 -23.58 8.63
CA ASP A 139 4.52 -24.37 9.74
C ASP A 139 5.22 -24.00 11.07
N ILE A 140 6.56 -23.84 11.07
CA ILE A 140 7.35 -23.40 12.23
C ILE A 140 6.93 -22.00 12.71
N VAL A 141 6.80 -21.06 11.78
CA VAL A 141 6.40 -19.68 12.11
C VAL A 141 4.94 -19.66 12.62
N ASN A 142 4.07 -20.51 12.07
CA ASN A 142 2.69 -20.61 12.51
C ASN A 142 2.58 -21.07 13.96
N GLU A 143 3.28 -22.15 14.30
CA GLU A 143 3.29 -22.72 15.65
C GLU A 143 3.77 -21.69 16.69
N LYS A 144 4.80 -20.91 16.33
CA LYS A 144 5.42 -19.96 17.26
C LYS A 144 4.63 -18.66 17.43
N TYR A 145 4.12 -18.08 16.35
CA TYR A 145 3.59 -16.71 16.36
C TYR A 145 2.09 -16.59 16.03
N THR A 146 1.60 -17.20 14.95
CA THR A 146 0.22 -16.97 14.51
C THR A 146 -0.81 -17.82 15.23
N LYS A 147 -0.43 -19.06 15.57
CA LYS A 147 -1.23 -20.05 16.33
C LYS A 147 -2.62 -20.27 15.73
N LEU A 148 -2.67 -20.39 14.41
CA LEU A 148 -3.89 -20.76 13.68
C LEU A 148 -3.86 -22.26 13.38
N ASP A 149 -5.04 -22.90 13.37
CA ASP A 149 -5.17 -24.35 13.15
C ASP A 149 -4.43 -24.79 11.89
N THR A 150 -4.60 -24.04 10.80
CA THR A 150 -3.85 -24.20 9.56
C THR A 150 -3.63 -22.85 8.86
N LEU A 151 -2.48 -22.71 8.22
CA LEU A 151 -2.21 -21.64 7.27
C LEU A 151 -2.33 -22.17 5.84
N ASN A 152 -2.70 -21.30 4.90
CA ASN A 152 -2.84 -21.68 3.51
C ASN A 152 -1.46 -21.80 2.84
N LYS A 153 -1.07 -23.02 2.46
CA LYS A 153 0.24 -23.31 1.81
C LYS A 153 0.33 -22.81 0.37
N ASP A 154 -0.81 -22.59 -0.29
CA ASP A 154 -0.89 -22.02 -1.65
C ASP A 154 -1.03 -20.49 -1.65
N ALA A 155 -0.80 -19.84 -0.50
CA ALA A 155 -0.99 -18.41 -0.33
C ALA A 155 0.02 -17.59 -1.16
N SER A 156 -0.45 -17.08 -2.29
CA SER A 156 0.33 -16.19 -3.18
C SER A 156 -0.33 -14.83 -3.36
N VAL A 157 -1.65 -14.74 -3.22
CA VAL A 157 -2.44 -13.53 -3.47
C VAL A 157 -3.32 -13.20 -2.28
N ILE A 158 -3.16 -11.98 -1.77
CA ILE A 158 -3.96 -11.40 -0.68
C ILE A 158 -5.09 -10.61 -1.34
N SER A 159 -6.36 -10.94 -1.05
CA SER A 159 -7.50 -10.29 -1.72
C SER A 159 -7.60 -8.79 -1.41
N ILE A 160 -7.06 -8.38 -0.25
CA ILE A 160 -7.02 -7.00 0.25
C ILE A 160 -6.07 -6.11 -0.58
N LEU A 161 -5.08 -6.68 -1.27
CA LEU A 161 -4.06 -5.89 -1.97
C LEU A 161 -4.63 -5.06 -3.13
N SER A 162 -5.52 -5.65 -3.93
CA SER A 162 -6.12 -4.99 -5.09
C SER A 162 -6.90 -3.72 -4.73
N PRO A 163 -7.87 -3.76 -3.79
CA PRO A 163 -8.56 -2.54 -3.37
C PRO A 163 -7.61 -1.54 -2.72
N LEU A 164 -6.59 -1.98 -1.96
CA LEU A 164 -5.60 -1.05 -1.41
C LEU A 164 -4.84 -0.29 -2.49
N LYS A 165 -4.40 -0.97 -3.56
CA LYS A 165 -3.74 -0.32 -4.70
C LYS A 165 -4.63 0.76 -5.32
N SER A 166 -5.89 0.43 -5.58
CA SER A 166 -6.86 1.39 -6.11
C SER A 166 -7.02 2.66 -5.25
N TYR A 167 -6.77 2.60 -3.94
CA TYR A 167 -6.87 3.76 -3.05
C TYR A 167 -5.55 4.49 -2.83
N MET A 168 -4.43 3.76 -2.85
CA MET A 168 -3.12 4.30 -2.50
C MET A 168 -2.30 4.70 -3.72
N ASP A 169 -2.61 4.23 -4.93
CA ASP A 169 -1.86 4.58 -6.14
C ASP A 169 -1.86 6.10 -6.41
N GLU A 170 -2.92 6.83 -6.02
CA GLU A 170 -2.96 8.29 -6.08
C GLU A 170 -2.06 8.97 -5.05
N LYS A 171 -1.78 8.30 -3.92
CA LYS A 171 -0.93 8.80 -2.83
C LYS A 171 0.54 8.41 -2.99
N ILE A 172 0.80 7.31 -3.70
CA ILE A 172 2.14 6.76 -3.91
C ILE A 172 2.65 7.21 -5.28
N ASN A 173 3.43 8.29 -5.30
CA ASN A 173 4.05 8.76 -6.53
C ASN A 173 5.31 7.95 -6.89
N VAL A 174 5.11 6.79 -7.51
CA VAL A 174 6.21 5.89 -7.93
C VAL A 174 7.18 6.58 -8.89
N GLN A 175 6.69 7.48 -9.74
CA GLN A 175 7.56 8.21 -10.68
C GLN A 175 8.49 9.17 -9.96
N GLU A 176 8.00 9.86 -8.93
CA GLU A 176 8.82 10.74 -8.09
C GLU A 176 9.85 9.97 -7.27
N ILE A 177 9.47 8.81 -6.70
CA ILE A 177 10.41 7.90 -6.03
C ILE A 177 11.56 7.53 -6.97
N LYS A 178 11.24 7.08 -8.18
CA LYS A 178 12.24 6.71 -9.20
C LYS A 178 13.13 7.88 -9.58
N LYS A 179 12.56 9.07 -9.79
CA LYS A 179 13.31 10.30 -10.13
C LYS A 179 14.31 10.69 -9.05
N ASN A 180 13.89 10.67 -7.79
CA ASN A 180 14.74 11.02 -6.66
C ASN A 180 15.85 9.96 -6.47
N LEU A 181 15.50 8.68 -6.62
CA LEU A 181 16.46 7.57 -6.58
C LEU A 181 17.54 7.70 -7.67
N ILE A 182 17.16 7.99 -8.92
CA ILE A 182 18.11 8.21 -10.02
C ILE A 182 19.02 9.41 -9.74
N THR A 183 18.46 10.49 -9.18
CA THR A 183 19.22 11.70 -8.85
C THR A 183 20.32 11.39 -7.83
N ASP A 184 20.01 10.63 -6.78
CA ASP A 184 21.01 10.23 -5.80
C ASP A 184 21.99 9.18 -6.34
N MET A 185 21.55 8.24 -7.19
CA MET A 185 22.44 7.28 -7.83
C MET A 185 23.52 7.98 -8.68
N LYS A 186 23.15 8.99 -9.47
CA LYS A 186 24.09 9.81 -10.24
C LYS A 186 25.11 10.53 -9.35
N LYS A 187 24.70 10.92 -8.14
CA LYS A 187 25.55 11.66 -7.21
C LYS A 187 26.46 10.75 -6.39
N GLU A 188 25.92 9.65 -5.85
CA GLU A 188 26.64 8.85 -4.86
C GLU A 188 27.35 7.62 -5.45
N VAL A 189 26.96 7.14 -6.64
CA VAL A 189 27.58 6.00 -7.36
C VAL A 189 27.67 6.24 -8.87
N PRO A 190 28.27 7.35 -9.31
CA PRO A 190 28.25 7.78 -10.72
C PRO A 190 28.79 6.71 -11.68
N GLU A 191 29.87 6.01 -11.32
CA GLU A 191 30.50 5.00 -12.17
C GLU A 191 29.63 3.76 -12.36
N GLN A 192 29.04 3.23 -11.28
CA GLN A 192 28.14 2.08 -11.35
C GLN A 192 26.85 2.45 -12.09
N PHE A 193 26.33 3.65 -11.86
CA PHE A 193 25.17 4.15 -12.56
C PHE A 193 25.44 4.26 -14.07
N ARG A 194 26.58 4.82 -14.48
CA ARG A 194 26.99 4.87 -15.90
C ARG A 194 27.08 3.47 -16.53
N ILE A 195 27.68 2.49 -15.83
CA ILE A 195 27.75 1.10 -16.31
C ILE A 195 26.34 0.51 -16.51
N LEU A 196 25.40 0.77 -15.59
CA LEU A 196 24.01 0.31 -15.75
C LEU A 196 23.34 0.94 -16.96
N VAL A 197 23.52 2.26 -17.14
CA VAL A 197 22.99 3.00 -18.28
C VAL A 197 23.56 2.43 -19.57
N ASP A 198 24.88 2.29 -19.68
CA ASP A 198 25.54 1.76 -20.88
C ASP A 198 25.07 0.33 -21.20
N THR A 199 24.90 -0.52 -20.18
CA THR A 199 24.41 -1.89 -20.35
C THR A 199 22.95 -1.91 -20.81
N PHE A 200 22.12 -1.02 -20.27
CA PHE A 200 20.74 -0.84 -20.70
C PHE A 200 20.64 -0.33 -22.15
N HIS A 201 21.52 0.58 -22.54
CA HIS A 201 21.58 1.14 -23.90
C HIS A 201 22.14 0.15 -24.92
N LYS A 202 23.10 -0.72 -24.57
CA LYS A 202 23.59 -1.79 -25.47
C LYS A 202 22.50 -2.77 -25.88
N ASN A 203 21.46 -2.93 -25.04
CA ASN A 203 20.29 -3.76 -25.34
C ASN A 203 19.22 -3.01 -26.17
N LYS A 204 19.41 -1.70 -26.43
CA LYS A 204 18.59 -0.90 -27.35
C LYS A 204 19.42 -0.58 -28.59
N THR A 205 18.82 -0.62 -29.77
CA THR A 205 19.51 -0.55 -31.07
C THR A 205 20.25 0.78 -31.35
N VAL A 206 20.20 1.77 -30.45
CA VAL A 206 20.90 3.07 -30.60
C VAL A 206 21.43 3.53 -29.24
N PRO A 207 22.75 3.76 -29.08
CA PRO A 207 23.32 4.36 -27.87
C PRO A 207 23.02 5.87 -27.85
N GLN A 208 22.28 6.34 -26.86
CA GLN A 208 22.06 7.77 -26.62
C GLN A 208 23.04 8.28 -25.56
N LYS A 209 23.72 9.40 -25.84
CA LYS A 209 24.65 10.05 -24.90
C LYS A 209 23.86 10.76 -23.79
N GLU A 210 24.29 10.59 -22.55
CA GLU A 210 23.65 11.15 -21.33
C GLU A 210 23.46 12.67 -21.34
N GLU A 211 24.28 13.43 -22.07
CA GLU A 211 24.31 14.91 -22.01
C GLU A 211 23.17 15.60 -22.79
N LEU A 212 22.37 14.87 -23.57
CA LEU A 212 21.39 15.46 -24.51
C LEU A 212 19.94 15.06 -24.25
N MET A 213 19.62 14.54 -23.07
CA MET A 213 18.32 13.91 -22.88
C MET A 213 17.16 14.90 -22.68
N THR A 214 16.17 14.77 -23.56
CA THR A 214 14.87 15.42 -23.49
C THR A 214 14.02 14.87 -22.33
N PRO A 215 12.96 15.57 -21.88
CA PRO A 215 12.05 15.07 -20.83
C PRO A 215 11.45 13.69 -21.11
N VAL A 216 11.31 13.32 -22.39
CA VAL A 216 10.80 12.02 -22.85
C VAL A 216 11.84 10.91 -22.66
N GLU A 217 13.13 11.21 -22.80
CA GLU A 217 14.20 10.24 -22.58
C GLU A 217 14.44 10.01 -21.07
N SER A 218 14.18 11.02 -20.22
CA SER A 218 14.14 10.80 -18.76
C SER A 218 13.07 9.79 -18.32
N LEU A 219 11.97 9.64 -19.07
CA LEU A 219 10.95 8.61 -18.80
C LEU A 219 11.46 7.20 -19.13
N ILE A 220 12.37 7.06 -20.10
CA ILE A 220 12.98 5.78 -20.48
C ILE A 220 13.94 5.26 -19.39
N PHE A 221 14.56 6.16 -18.63
CA PHE A 221 15.48 5.82 -17.55
C PHE A 221 14.76 5.35 -16.27
N ASN A 222 13.46 5.62 -16.14
CA ASN A 222 12.62 5.09 -15.05
C ASN A 222 12.41 3.55 -15.13
N ASP A 223 12.88 2.91 -16.22
CA ASP A 223 12.76 1.46 -16.44
C ASP A 223 14.09 0.70 -16.33
N ILE A 224 15.15 1.33 -15.82
CA ILE A 224 16.36 0.59 -15.41
C ILE A 224 15.93 -0.50 -14.40
N PRO A 225 16.22 -1.79 -14.64
CA PRO A 225 15.70 -2.90 -13.83
C PRO A 225 15.92 -2.72 -12.32
N VAL A 226 17.14 -2.34 -11.93
CA VAL A 226 17.49 -2.11 -10.51
C VAL A 226 16.72 -0.93 -9.89
N VAL A 227 16.46 0.14 -10.65
CA VAL A 227 15.68 1.30 -10.18
C VAL A 227 14.22 0.89 -9.97
N ARG A 228 13.65 0.14 -10.93
CA ARG A 228 12.30 -0.41 -10.84
C ARG A 228 12.16 -1.36 -9.66
N GLU A 229 13.15 -2.21 -9.43
CA GLU A 229 13.18 -3.15 -8.32
C GLU A 229 13.21 -2.44 -6.97
N ILE A 230 14.14 -1.50 -6.76
CA ILE A 230 14.29 -0.78 -5.49
C ILE A 230 13.05 0.08 -5.20
N ALA A 231 12.56 0.85 -6.19
CA ALA A 231 11.34 1.62 -6.03
C ALA A 231 10.12 0.71 -5.79
N GLY A 232 10.05 -0.41 -6.51
CA GLY A 232 9.02 -1.43 -6.34
C GLY A 232 9.02 -2.03 -4.93
N LYS A 233 10.20 -2.31 -4.36
CA LYS A 233 10.36 -2.80 -2.97
C LYS A 233 9.79 -1.78 -1.97
N MET A 234 10.19 -0.52 -2.06
CA MET A 234 9.70 0.54 -1.15
C MET A 234 8.17 0.67 -1.18
N VAL A 235 7.57 0.69 -2.38
CA VAL A 235 6.12 0.75 -2.56
C VAL A 235 5.44 -0.50 -2.01
N SER A 236 6.03 -1.66 -2.28
CA SER A 236 5.54 -2.94 -1.78
C SER A 236 5.59 -3.03 -0.26
N ASP A 237 6.57 -2.40 0.39
CA ASP A 237 6.71 -2.36 1.85
C ASP A 237 5.62 -1.50 2.50
N VAL A 238 5.25 -0.37 1.89
CA VAL A 238 4.06 0.42 2.29
C VAL A 238 2.81 -0.45 2.24
N TYR A 239 2.58 -1.15 1.12
CA TYR A 239 1.42 -2.02 0.98
C TYR A 239 1.41 -3.15 2.01
N SER A 240 2.56 -3.75 2.33
CA SER A 240 2.63 -4.77 3.39
C SER A 240 2.29 -4.20 4.75
N GLY A 241 2.87 -3.08 5.16
CA GLY A 241 2.56 -2.49 6.46
C GLY A 241 1.08 -2.12 6.59
N LEU A 242 0.45 -1.63 5.52
CA LEU A 242 -1.01 -1.39 5.52
C LEU A 242 -1.81 -2.68 5.70
N ILE A 243 -1.42 -3.76 5.02
CA ILE A 243 -2.07 -5.06 5.14
C ILE A 243 -1.90 -5.63 6.55
N GLU A 244 -0.72 -5.49 7.16
CA GLU A 244 -0.40 -5.93 8.52
C GLU A 244 -1.32 -5.25 9.55
N GLU A 245 -1.48 -3.92 9.46
CA GLU A 245 -2.36 -3.16 10.35
C GLU A 245 -3.84 -3.52 10.14
N ILE A 246 -4.29 -3.54 8.88
CA ILE A 246 -5.67 -3.94 8.54
C ILE A 246 -5.96 -5.36 9.00
N TYR A 247 -4.97 -6.25 8.92
CA TYR A 247 -5.12 -7.63 9.39
C TYR A 247 -5.43 -7.68 10.88
N ASN A 248 -4.63 -6.97 11.68
CA ASN A 248 -4.80 -6.88 13.13
C ASN A 248 -6.10 -6.18 13.55
N ILE A 249 -6.62 -5.29 12.72
CA ILE A 249 -7.91 -4.63 12.95
C ILE A 249 -9.08 -5.56 12.64
N LEU A 250 -9.09 -6.15 11.44
CA LEU A 250 -10.26 -6.82 10.91
C LEU A 250 -10.30 -8.30 11.31
N PHE A 251 -9.18 -9.01 11.23
CA PHE A 251 -9.12 -10.48 11.26
C PHE A 251 -8.68 -11.07 12.60
N ARG A 252 -8.21 -10.22 13.51
CA ARG A 252 -7.94 -10.58 14.90
C ARG A 252 -9.03 -10.00 15.80
N ASP A 253 -9.62 -10.87 16.61
CA ASP A 253 -10.58 -10.43 17.61
C ASP A 253 -9.83 -9.94 18.85
N LYS A 254 -9.68 -8.62 19.03
CA LYS A 254 -8.95 -8.05 20.18
C LYS A 254 -9.48 -8.49 21.54
N SER A 255 -10.73 -9.00 21.62
CA SER A 255 -11.29 -9.53 22.87
C SER A 255 -10.83 -10.95 23.20
N LYS A 256 -10.28 -11.68 22.23
CA LYS A 256 -9.90 -13.11 22.35
C LYS A 256 -8.47 -13.41 21.92
N GLU A 257 -7.91 -12.60 21.03
CA GLU A 257 -6.65 -12.83 20.34
C GLU A 257 -5.76 -11.60 20.48
N GLN A 258 -4.49 -11.83 20.82
CA GLN A 258 -3.48 -10.77 20.75
C GLN A 258 -3.23 -10.37 19.29
N PRO A 259 -2.92 -9.09 19.01
CA PRO A 259 -2.42 -8.67 17.71
C PRO A 259 -1.19 -9.50 17.31
N LEU A 260 -1.05 -9.76 16.02
CA LEU A 260 0.14 -10.39 15.48
C LEU A 260 1.28 -9.38 15.42
N ASP A 261 2.42 -9.76 15.97
CA ASP A 261 3.68 -9.05 15.76
C ASP A 261 4.28 -9.51 14.42
N PHE A 262 3.89 -8.82 13.35
CA PHE A 262 4.39 -9.13 12.02
C PHE A 262 5.89 -8.89 11.87
N ASN A 263 6.50 -8.02 12.68
CA ASN A 263 7.94 -7.84 12.66
C ASN A 263 8.66 -9.07 13.20
N ALA A 264 8.19 -9.63 14.32
CA ALA A 264 8.72 -10.88 14.86
C ALA A 264 8.50 -12.06 13.91
N ILE A 265 7.32 -12.14 13.27
CA ILE A 265 7.00 -13.15 12.24
C ILE A 265 7.98 -13.07 11.07
N LYS A 266 8.19 -11.88 10.49
CA LYS A 266 9.13 -11.66 9.39
C LYS A 266 10.57 -12.01 9.79
N MET A 267 11.00 -11.61 10.98
CA MET A 267 12.32 -11.95 11.50
C MET A 267 12.52 -13.45 11.66
N GLU A 268 11.54 -14.18 12.18
CA GLU A 268 11.62 -15.63 12.29
C GLU A 268 11.70 -16.29 10.92
N ALA A 269 10.85 -15.89 9.97
CA ALA A 269 10.87 -16.43 8.61
C ALA A 269 12.25 -16.27 7.96
N ARG A 270 12.87 -15.09 8.10
CA ARG A 270 14.26 -14.85 7.66
C ARG A 270 15.24 -15.80 8.34
N MET A 271 15.17 -15.92 9.67
CA MET A 271 16.09 -16.75 10.45
C MET A 271 16.02 -18.23 10.04
N GLN A 272 14.81 -18.76 9.82
CA GLN A 272 14.63 -20.15 9.42
C GLN A 272 15.11 -20.40 7.98
N ALA A 273 14.81 -19.48 7.05
CA ALA A 273 15.33 -19.56 5.68
C ALA A 273 16.87 -19.61 5.64
N GLU A 274 17.53 -18.84 6.52
CA GLU A 274 18.98 -18.84 6.62
C GLU A 274 19.56 -20.11 7.24
N ARG A 275 18.91 -20.66 8.27
CA ARG A 275 19.33 -21.91 8.93
C ARG A 275 19.35 -23.07 7.95
N ILE A 276 18.28 -23.25 7.17
CA ILE A 276 18.17 -24.31 6.16
C ILE A 276 19.32 -24.24 5.15
N VAL A 277 19.83 -23.04 4.86
CA VAL A 277 20.98 -22.85 3.97
C VAL A 277 22.31 -23.06 4.66
N GLN A 278 22.46 -22.68 5.93
CA GLN A 278 23.70 -22.99 6.67
C GLN A 278 23.94 -24.50 6.75
N ASP A 279 22.88 -25.28 6.81
CA ASP A 279 22.93 -26.75 6.77
C ASP A 279 23.31 -27.30 5.37
N LYS A 280 23.17 -26.47 4.32
CA LYS A 280 23.58 -26.78 2.93
C LYS A 280 24.86 -26.00 2.59
N LYS A 281 26.02 -26.67 2.60
CA LYS A 281 27.36 -26.14 2.24
C LYS A 281 27.34 -24.81 1.45
N PRO A 282 28.05 -23.76 1.91
CA PRO A 282 27.95 -22.43 1.32
C PRO A 282 28.38 -22.45 -0.15
N SER A 283 27.49 -21.98 -1.02
CA SER A 283 27.87 -21.62 -2.39
C SER A 283 28.67 -20.32 -2.32
N GLN A 284 30.01 -20.44 -2.31
CA GLN A 284 30.89 -19.29 -2.49
C GLN A 284 30.65 -18.68 -3.88
N ARG A 285 30.25 -17.41 -3.92
CA ARG A 285 30.49 -16.56 -5.10
C ARG A 285 30.93 -15.16 -4.68
N ASN A 286 32.16 -14.85 -5.06
CA ASN A 286 32.75 -13.52 -5.03
C ASN A 286 32.74 -12.94 -6.45
N GLU A 287 31.61 -12.41 -6.89
CA GLU A 287 31.60 -11.39 -7.94
C GLU A 287 30.65 -10.29 -7.50
N ILE A 288 31.20 -9.11 -7.24
CA ILE A 288 30.43 -7.93 -6.87
C ILE A 288 29.92 -7.31 -8.18
N ASN A 289 28.66 -7.59 -8.53
CA ASN A 289 27.99 -6.95 -9.66
C ASN A 289 27.72 -5.46 -9.32
N PRO A 290 27.90 -4.48 -10.24
CA PRO A 290 27.49 -3.08 -10.02
C PRO A 290 26.06 -2.93 -9.49
N GLU A 291 25.13 -3.81 -9.90
CA GLU A 291 23.77 -3.86 -9.35
C GLU A 291 23.76 -4.20 -7.85
N ASP A 292 24.60 -5.12 -7.39
CA ASP A 292 24.69 -5.51 -5.97
C ASP A 292 25.20 -4.33 -5.11
N ILE A 293 26.11 -3.50 -5.63
CA ILE A 293 26.59 -2.29 -4.95
C ILE A 293 25.46 -1.28 -4.81
N ILE A 294 24.72 -1.05 -5.90
CA ILE A 294 23.60 -0.11 -5.93
C ILE A 294 22.50 -0.57 -4.98
N ARG A 295 22.13 -1.85 -4.99
CA ARG A 295 21.18 -2.43 -4.03
C ARG A 295 21.61 -2.17 -2.60
N ARG A 296 22.83 -2.55 -2.21
CA ARG A 296 23.31 -2.35 -0.83
C ARG A 296 23.30 -0.89 -0.38
N LYS A 297 23.50 0.06 -1.30
CA LYS A 297 23.59 1.48 -0.97
C LYS A 297 22.24 2.20 -0.96
N PHE A 298 21.32 1.79 -1.83
CA PHE A 298 20.05 2.49 -2.04
C PHE A 298 18.83 1.70 -1.58
N GLU A 299 18.98 0.45 -1.15
CA GLU A 299 17.94 -0.23 -0.40
C GLU A 299 17.70 0.51 0.90
N SER A 300 16.57 1.22 0.94
CA SER A 300 16.03 1.83 2.14
C SER A 300 14.77 1.06 2.50
N LYS A 301 14.67 0.67 3.77
CA LYS A 301 13.42 0.13 4.32
C LYS A 301 12.49 1.28 4.63
N VAL A 302 11.22 1.11 4.26
CA VAL A 302 10.15 1.99 4.70
C VAL A 302 9.74 1.54 6.10
N THR A 303 9.75 2.47 7.05
CA THR A 303 9.30 2.20 8.42
C THR A 303 7.88 2.71 8.59
N LEU A 304 7.00 1.83 9.09
CA LEU A 304 5.66 2.19 9.53
C LEU A 304 5.72 2.66 10.99
N THR A 305 5.21 3.87 11.23
CA THR A 305 4.95 4.41 12.56
C THR A 305 3.46 4.69 12.69
N THR A 306 2.87 4.28 13.81
CA THR A 306 1.50 4.66 14.17
C THR A 306 1.58 5.77 15.20
N SER A 307 0.97 6.91 14.90
CA SER A 307 1.00 8.02 15.84
C SER A 307 -0.10 7.82 16.89
N SER A 308 0.29 7.54 18.14
CA SER A 308 -0.59 7.84 19.27
C SER A 308 -0.44 9.34 19.56
N PRO A 309 -1.54 10.12 19.64
CA PRO A 309 -1.48 11.49 20.14
C PRO A 309 -0.79 11.54 21.50
N GLU A 310 -0.91 10.48 22.31
CA GLU A 310 -0.26 10.34 23.61
C GLU A 310 1.26 10.26 23.49
N LYS A 311 1.82 9.59 22.48
CA LYS A 311 3.27 9.55 22.24
C LYS A 311 3.83 10.89 21.77
N LYS A 312 3.14 11.58 20.85
CA LYS A 312 3.56 12.94 20.42
C LYS A 312 3.42 13.96 21.55
N LEU A 313 2.48 13.79 22.49
CA LEU A 313 2.35 14.59 23.71
C LEU A 313 3.40 14.23 24.76
N GLU A 314 3.69 12.95 25.01
CA GLU A 314 4.80 12.50 25.86
C GLU A 314 6.13 12.98 25.30
N ASP A 315 6.42 12.79 24.01
CA ASP A 315 7.63 13.28 23.36
C ASP A 315 7.71 14.82 23.42
N PHE A 316 6.58 15.54 23.36
CA PHE A 316 6.53 17.00 23.52
C PHE A 316 6.71 17.45 24.97
N PHE A 317 6.15 16.72 25.95
CA PHE A 317 6.34 16.98 27.37
C PHE A 317 7.73 16.61 27.85
N ASP A 318 8.32 15.55 27.31
CA ASP A 318 9.71 15.15 27.52
C ASP A 318 10.65 16.19 26.90
N MET A 319 10.34 16.68 25.69
CA MET A 319 11.10 17.77 25.05
C MET A 319 10.94 19.12 25.78
N LEU A 320 9.80 19.38 26.44
CA LEU A 320 9.59 20.53 27.32
C LEU A 320 10.28 20.36 28.69
N GLY A 321 10.28 19.14 29.23
CA GLY A 321 10.92 18.77 30.51
C GLY A 321 12.44 18.82 30.41
N GLU A 322 13.02 18.34 29.31
CA GLU A 322 14.45 18.46 29.03
C GLU A 322 14.90 19.93 28.84
N LYS A 323 14.01 20.78 28.31
CA LYS A 323 14.27 22.22 28.16
C LYS A 323 14.05 23.04 29.44
N GLN A 324 13.33 22.51 30.44
CA GLN A 324 13.24 23.15 31.77
C GLN A 324 14.44 22.84 32.67
N ILE A 325 15.14 21.72 32.45
CA ILE A 325 16.29 21.31 33.29
C ILE A 325 17.61 21.96 32.82
N LYS A 326 17.64 22.54 31.61
CA LYS A 326 18.79 23.30 31.09
C LYS A 326 18.41 24.76 30.82
N GLY A 327 18.52 25.57 31.87
CA GLY A 327 19.00 26.97 31.85
C GLY A 327 18.37 27.98 30.87
N ASP A 328 17.72 28.98 31.46
CA ASP A 328 17.40 30.31 30.93
C ASP A 328 16.40 30.40 29.76
N ILE A 329 15.11 30.42 30.11
CA ILE A 329 14.09 31.12 29.32
C ILE A 329 13.88 32.49 29.97
N PRO A 330 14.36 33.60 29.38
CA PRO A 330 13.92 34.92 29.78
C PRO A 330 12.45 35.07 29.39
N ASP A 331 11.69 35.60 30.35
CA ASP A 331 10.30 36.02 30.24
C ASP A 331 10.10 36.89 28.98
N GLN A 332 9.64 36.28 27.88
CA GLN A 332 9.16 36.99 26.70
C GLN A 332 7.66 36.72 26.53
N ARG A 333 6.87 37.53 27.23
CA ARG A 333 5.55 37.92 26.76
C ARG A 333 5.71 38.59 25.39
N ALA A 334 5.49 37.85 24.31
CA ALA A 334 5.37 38.41 22.97
C ALA A 334 3.90 38.40 22.53
N THR A 335 3.36 39.62 22.53
CA THR A 335 2.13 40.13 21.93
C THR A 335 1.77 39.53 20.57
N PHE A 336 0.51 39.15 20.40
CA PHE A 336 -0.13 38.95 19.10
C PHE A 336 -0.06 40.25 18.27
N ASN A 337 0.57 40.19 17.09
CA ASN A 337 0.42 41.20 16.05
C ASN A 337 -0.24 40.57 14.82
N HIS A 338 -1.44 41.04 14.50
CA HIS A 338 -2.12 40.81 13.24
C HIS A 338 -1.48 41.66 12.13
N GLY A 339 -1.20 41.06 10.98
CA GLY A 339 -1.16 41.78 9.71
C GLY A 339 0.03 41.45 8.82
N VAL A 340 -0.17 40.52 7.88
CA VAL A 340 0.38 40.63 6.53
C VAL A 340 -0.65 40.03 5.56
N GLN A 341 -1.31 40.91 4.79
CA GLN A 341 -2.05 40.57 3.57
C GLN A 341 -1.04 40.25 2.47
N ASN A 342 -1.27 39.20 1.69
CA ASN A 342 -0.71 39.10 0.34
C ASN A 342 -1.79 38.74 -0.66
N ASN A 343 -2.06 39.71 -1.54
CA ASN A 343 -2.96 39.64 -2.68
C ASN A 343 -2.32 38.81 -3.80
N ILE A 344 -3.02 37.79 -4.29
CA ILE A 344 -2.79 37.23 -5.63
C ILE A 344 -4.10 37.41 -6.41
N LYS A 345 -4.03 38.11 -7.55
CA LYS A 345 -5.19 38.42 -8.40
C LYS A 345 -5.60 37.21 -9.25
N PRO A 346 -6.88 37.03 -9.61
CA PRO A 346 -7.40 35.77 -10.16
C PRO A 346 -7.14 35.53 -11.66
N ARG A 347 -6.28 36.31 -12.33
CA ARG A 347 -6.16 36.28 -13.80
C ARG A 347 -5.11 35.31 -14.37
N ASP A 348 -4.34 34.64 -13.51
CA ASP A 348 -3.25 33.73 -13.95
C ASP A 348 -3.60 32.24 -13.86
N ILE A 349 -4.83 31.87 -13.46
CA ILE A 349 -5.26 30.46 -13.35
C ILE A 349 -6.03 30.01 -14.61
N ASP A 350 -6.75 30.92 -15.27
CA ASP A 350 -7.55 30.57 -16.45
C ASP A 350 -6.69 30.32 -17.71
N ALA A 351 -5.48 30.87 -17.79
CA ALA A 351 -4.55 30.62 -18.91
C ALA A 351 -3.94 29.21 -18.91
N ILE A 352 -4.00 28.48 -17.79
CA ILE A 352 -3.44 27.13 -17.66
C ILE A 352 -4.46 26.06 -18.08
N PHE A 353 -5.77 26.32 -17.89
CA PHE A 353 -6.83 25.37 -18.25
C PHE A 353 -7.18 25.36 -19.75
N ASP A 354 -6.87 26.42 -20.48
CA ASP A 354 -7.14 26.50 -21.94
C ASP A 354 -6.12 25.74 -22.81
N ILE A 355 -4.96 25.35 -22.27
CA ILE A 355 -3.95 24.55 -22.99
C ILE A 355 -4.26 23.04 -22.95
N LEU A 356 -5.04 22.58 -21.96
CA LEU A 356 -5.38 21.17 -21.78
C LEU A 356 -6.65 20.73 -22.54
N ASN A 357 -7.41 21.65 -23.15
CA ASN A 357 -8.73 21.37 -23.72
C ASN A 357 -8.87 21.60 -25.24
N ARG A 358 -7.77 21.66 -26.01
CA ARG A 358 -7.87 21.55 -27.48
C ARG A 358 -7.60 20.13 -27.97
N PRO A 359 -8.57 19.48 -28.67
CA PRO A 359 -8.34 18.19 -29.30
C PRO A 359 -7.54 18.42 -30.59
N ALA A 360 -6.36 17.82 -30.66
CA ALA A 360 -5.57 17.77 -31.88
C ALA A 360 -5.50 16.32 -32.38
N PHE A 361 -6.27 16.09 -33.45
CA PHE A 361 -6.21 15.02 -34.44
C PHE A 361 -6.90 13.67 -34.15
N THR A 362 -8.19 13.68 -34.54
CA THR A 362 -8.80 12.67 -35.41
C THR A 362 -7.96 12.43 -36.68
N ASP A 363 -7.62 11.18 -37.01
CA ASP A 363 -8.16 10.49 -38.19
C ASP A 363 -7.73 9.00 -38.26
N ARG A 364 -8.74 8.14 -38.40
CA ARG A 364 -8.83 6.87 -39.15
C ARG A 364 -7.77 5.77 -38.95
N ASN A 365 -8.23 4.67 -38.36
CA ASN A 365 -8.48 3.46 -39.17
C ASN A 365 -9.66 2.68 -38.57
N ASP A 366 -10.75 2.66 -39.36
CA ASP A 366 -11.85 1.73 -39.24
C ASP A 366 -11.40 0.28 -39.56
N ASP A 367 -12.28 -0.65 -39.20
CA ASP A 367 -12.38 -2.03 -39.69
C ASP A 367 -11.35 -3.05 -39.16
N GLN A 368 -11.76 -3.83 -38.14
CA GLN A 368 -12.27 -5.19 -38.38
C GLN A 368 -12.52 -5.93 -37.04
N ARG A 369 -13.71 -6.53 -36.95
CA ARG A 369 -14.18 -7.64 -36.08
C ARG A 369 -15.30 -7.29 -35.09
N ALA A 370 -16.45 -6.94 -35.65
CA ALA A 370 -17.74 -7.38 -35.14
C ALA A 370 -18.51 -8.05 -36.29
N SER A 371 -18.42 -9.37 -36.39
CA SER A 371 -19.35 -10.21 -37.15
C SER A 371 -18.99 -11.66 -36.86
N LEU A 372 -19.78 -12.30 -36.01
CA LEU A 372 -20.14 -13.72 -36.11
C LEU A 372 -21.26 -13.97 -35.11
N GLY A 373 -22.45 -13.46 -35.48
CA GLY A 373 -23.72 -13.98 -35.02
C GLY A 373 -24.31 -14.86 -36.12
N ASN A 374 -24.38 -16.16 -35.84
CA ASN A 374 -25.30 -17.19 -36.35
C ASN A 374 -25.94 -17.02 -37.75
N LYS A 375 -25.77 -18.05 -38.59
CA LYS A 375 -26.90 -18.88 -39.07
C LYS A 375 -26.45 -20.18 -39.77
N THR A 376 -27.25 -21.20 -39.47
CA THR A 376 -27.38 -22.57 -39.98
C THR A 376 -27.40 -22.71 -41.51
N ILE A 377 -26.81 -23.80 -42.01
CA ILE A 377 -27.47 -24.83 -42.84
C ILE A 377 -27.08 -26.18 -42.27
#